data_AF-A0A1I7LDW8-F1
#
_entry.id   AF-A0A1I7LDW8-F1
#
_cell.length_a   1.000
_cell.length_b   1.000
_cell.length_c   1.000
_cell.angle_alpha   90.00
_cell.angle_beta   90.00
_cell.angle_gamma   90.00
#
_symmetry.space_group_name_H-M   'P 1'
#
loop_
_entity.id
_entity.type
_entity.pdbx_description
1 polymer ?
#
loop_
_entity_poly.entity_id
_entity_poly.type
_entity_poly.pdbx_seq_one_letter_code
_entity_poly.pdbx_strand_id
1 'polypeptide(L)'
;MLPLQAAAYDPAQAPRYNSPDLYRPNLDGVILRGDSSRGNVSGTSVVPSLGALDGTLARVVAWLSGVSTVADLRGSPRGAYFRAVSTLGFYAAGDGGGASYRFDPTDKTSADNGCTVLVGADGARWKLDWKVTIDLRQCGAKGDDTTDDTARVQAAFSAAAALGAEISVPTVAAGKGFKLTSTVTVSGAPLRVRGSGIDPGNLQGSRGVGSWFHLAHAGVGFLFQNTGYAGANELVGIGTYRDQPAPAAGWAPLAADYDVVLSAAESVVDMTMLNATKGLKVTGNVGMRTWVKRLRGQFMQNALLIERANDKNKIDYVDAWPYWQNTDFVNSYTANNLDTVIMQRVDGLDGGYLFTIFAKSALRYSQLVATGAGTGVASEHSWKAVYADNARTFLTFDAGAQYANLHIGWGTMYQDPYSTGAHYGIENNGAPNVSVAIDDWKANNLRGGAAYMTGAGALLSIGTFHEGQFNRAGTGAPAFVAVNGAQVRIGQYLRANAAQTIYGAGALAGVTGWSAPNGGAPRAGGTGVFATFDVGFLSSTTSATGQFAFPHNVGQTPNDVQLSPSPSCPDARLYYADATTLGVRCSDASGAALVNATVSLTYRAGMVGRSLPTSNY
;
A
#
# COMPACT_ATOMS: atom_id res chain seq x y z
N MET A 1 54.25 67.59 37.48
CA MET A 1 53.97 67.96 38.89
C MET A 1 52.49 68.31 39.01
N LEU A 2 51.81 67.67 39.96
CA LEU A 2 50.45 67.96 40.47
C LEU A 2 50.47 69.29 41.28
N PRO A 3 49.35 70.01 41.58
CA PRO A 3 48.18 69.42 42.25
C PRO A 3 46.77 69.99 41.94
N LEU A 4 45.79 69.22 42.43
CA LEU A 4 44.42 69.60 42.73
C LEU A 4 44.35 70.89 43.59
N GLN A 5 43.47 71.82 43.23
CA GLN A 5 42.83 72.72 44.19
C GLN A 5 41.34 72.85 43.84
N ALA A 6 40.49 72.45 44.78
CA ALA A 6 39.10 72.82 44.81
C ALA A 6 38.98 74.32 45.13
N ALA A 7 38.14 75.05 44.40
CA ALA A 7 37.73 76.40 44.75
C ALA A 7 36.20 76.48 44.75
N ALA A 8 35.70 77.11 45.82
CA ALA A 8 34.31 77.13 46.26
C ALA A 8 33.35 77.88 45.32
N TYR A 9 32.08 77.49 45.38
CA TYR A 9 30.97 78.09 44.67
C TYR A 9 30.62 79.47 45.24
N ASP A 10 30.61 80.50 44.39
CA ASP A 10 30.14 81.86 44.70
C ASP A 10 28.64 82.01 44.34
N PRO A 11 27.73 82.15 45.32
CA PRO A 11 26.30 82.28 45.08
C PRO A 11 25.89 83.63 44.48
N ALA A 12 26.80 84.60 44.31
CA ALA A 12 26.51 85.88 43.65
C ALA A 12 26.49 85.81 42.12
N GLN A 13 26.95 84.70 41.51
CA GLN A 13 26.95 84.51 40.04
C GLN A 13 25.97 83.43 39.54
N ALA A 14 25.05 82.95 40.37
CA ALA A 14 24.05 81.98 39.96
C ALA A 14 22.83 82.68 39.30
N PRO A 15 22.49 82.38 38.03
CA PRO A 15 21.31 82.96 37.40
C PRO A 15 20.05 82.45 38.10
N ARG A 16 19.30 83.37 38.71
CA ARG A 16 17.97 83.10 39.27
C ARG A 16 16.97 82.90 38.13
N TYR A 17 16.60 81.66 37.86
CA TYR A 17 15.37 81.37 37.11
C TYR A 17 14.23 81.13 38.10
N ASN A 18 13.21 81.99 38.02
CA ASN A 18 11.94 81.84 38.74
C ASN A 18 11.05 80.86 37.97
N SER A 19 11.00 79.59 38.37
CA SER A 19 9.79 78.76 38.20
C SER A 19 9.88 77.52 39.10
N PRO A 20 8.83 77.20 39.89
CA PRO A 20 8.78 76.01 40.70
C PRO A 20 8.25 74.87 39.85
N ASP A 21 9.11 74.07 39.22
CA ASP A 21 8.70 72.74 38.80
C ASP A 21 9.86 71.75 38.91
N LEU A 22 9.59 70.72 39.71
CA LEU A 22 10.48 69.64 40.06
C LEU A 22 11.02 68.92 38.81
N TYR A 23 12.29 68.60 38.91
CA TYR A 23 13.00 67.57 38.16
C TYR A 23 12.16 66.27 38.03
N ARG A 24 11.51 66.11 36.88
CA ARG A 24 11.14 64.79 36.32
C ARG A 24 12.11 64.53 35.17
N PRO A 25 13.01 63.53 35.24
CA PRO A 25 13.74 63.15 34.05
C PRO A 25 12.75 62.44 33.12
N ASN A 26 12.08 63.22 32.27
CA ASN A 26 11.42 62.68 31.09
C ASN A 26 12.53 62.24 30.13
N LEU A 27 12.55 60.96 29.77
CA LEU A 27 13.39 60.42 28.70
C LEU A 27 12.83 60.91 27.34
N ASP A 28 12.95 62.21 27.06
CA ASP A 28 12.40 62.84 25.84
C ASP A 28 13.38 62.82 24.65
N GLY A 29 14.41 61.97 24.66
CA GLY A 29 15.28 61.86 23.48
C GLY A 29 16.36 60.79 23.54
N VAL A 30 16.32 59.87 22.59
CA VAL A 30 17.47 59.02 22.23
C VAL A 30 18.41 59.82 21.35
N ILE A 31 19.63 60.11 21.81
CA ILE A 31 20.67 60.73 21.00
C ILE A 31 21.53 59.62 20.39
N LEU A 32 21.36 59.34 19.09
CA LEU A 32 22.29 58.49 18.33
C LEU A 32 23.47 59.33 17.86
N ARG A 33 24.68 59.02 18.33
CA ARG A 33 25.92 59.73 17.94
C ARG A 33 26.59 59.00 16.78
N GLY A 34 26.69 59.65 15.61
CA GLY A 34 27.59 59.28 14.51
C GLY A 34 28.78 60.25 14.44
N ASP A 35 29.91 59.85 13.86
CA ASP A 35 31.22 60.52 14.00
C ASP A 35 31.34 61.93 13.37
N SER A 36 30.33 62.40 12.62
CA SER A 36 30.49 63.64 11.86
C SER A 36 29.20 64.43 11.54
N SER A 37 28.05 64.15 12.19
CA SER A 37 26.88 65.05 12.08
C SER A 37 26.11 65.19 13.39
N ARG A 38 25.82 66.45 13.76
CA ARG A 38 24.96 66.82 14.89
C ARG A 38 23.67 67.41 14.32
N GLY A 39 22.56 66.67 14.42
CA GLY A 39 21.22 67.15 14.08
C GLY A 39 20.29 66.95 15.27
N ASN A 40 19.62 68.01 15.71
CA ASN A 40 18.57 67.93 16.72
C ASN A 40 17.25 67.57 16.03
N VAL A 41 16.60 66.46 16.42
CA VAL A 41 15.32 65.98 15.86
C VAL A 41 14.13 66.20 16.80
N SER A 42 14.29 67.02 17.86
CA SER A 42 13.19 67.37 18.74
C SER A 42 12.22 68.32 18.03
N GLY A 43 10.93 67.96 17.99
CA GLY A 43 9.86 68.79 17.42
C GLY A 43 9.52 68.57 15.94
N THR A 44 10.22 67.70 15.21
CA THR A 44 9.82 67.34 13.84
C THR A 44 8.61 66.41 13.84
N SER A 45 7.43 66.95 13.55
CA SER A 45 6.28 66.15 13.12
C SER A 45 6.60 65.56 11.75
N VAL A 46 6.95 64.28 11.71
CA VAL A 46 7.13 63.56 10.44
C VAL A 46 5.75 63.09 9.99
N VAL A 47 5.05 63.95 9.25
CA VAL A 47 3.93 63.50 8.42
C VAL A 47 4.56 62.77 7.24
N PRO A 48 4.24 61.48 6.99
CA PRO A 48 4.80 60.76 5.85
C PRO A 48 4.22 61.37 4.57
N SER A 49 4.96 62.27 3.93
CA SER A 49 4.69 62.65 2.55
C SER A 49 5.34 61.59 1.64
N LEU A 50 4.53 61.01 0.77
CA LEU A 50 4.88 59.95 -0.19
C LEU A 50 5.81 60.43 -1.32
N GLY A 51 6.74 61.35 -1.03
CA GLY A 51 7.46 62.13 -2.06
C GLY A 51 8.98 62.08 -2.06
N ALA A 52 9.65 61.51 -1.06
CA ALA A 52 11.13 61.50 -1.03
C ALA A 52 11.69 60.27 -0.30
N LEU A 53 11.85 59.17 -1.05
CA LEU A 53 12.57 57.99 -0.60
C LEU A 53 14.08 58.23 -0.79
N ASP A 54 14.78 58.80 0.20
CA ASP A 54 16.25 58.69 0.34
C ASP A 54 16.78 59.22 1.71
N GLY A 55 16.06 58.95 2.80
CA GLY A 55 16.49 59.31 4.16
C GLY A 55 17.15 58.16 4.91
N THR A 56 18.32 58.38 5.52
CA THR A 56 19.01 57.46 6.44
C THR A 56 18.11 56.94 7.56
N LEU A 57 17.12 57.72 8.02
CA LEU A 57 16.16 57.29 9.03
C LEU A 57 15.16 56.26 8.48
N ALA A 58 14.69 56.39 7.23
CA ALA A 58 13.84 55.38 6.60
C ALA A 58 14.59 54.06 6.42
N ARG A 59 15.90 54.14 6.11
CA ARG A 59 16.79 52.97 6.12
C ARG A 59 16.90 52.40 7.54
N VAL A 60 17.21 53.19 8.57
CA VAL A 60 17.31 52.70 9.95
C VAL A 60 15.99 52.09 10.47
N VAL A 61 14.84 52.67 10.12
CA VAL A 61 13.52 52.14 10.48
C VAL A 61 13.23 50.84 9.73
N ALA A 62 13.52 50.74 8.43
CA ALA A 62 13.43 49.48 7.67
C ALA A 62 14.43 48.40 8.14
N TRP A 63 15.56 48.84 8.70
CA TRP A 63 16.56 47.99 9.34
C TRP A 63 16.06 47.41 10.67
N LEU A 64 15.36 48.22 11.47
CA LEU A 64 14.78 47.82 12.76
C LEU A 64 13.45 47.08 12.63
N SER A 65 12.70 47.27 11.53
CA SER A 65 11.37 46.65 11.32
C SER A 65 11.40 45.16 11.00
N GLY A 66 12.58 44.53 10.94
CA GLY A 66 12.73 43.10 10.65
C GLY A 66 12.59 42.74 9.17
N VAL A 67 12.59 41.44 8.89
CA VAL A 67 12.30 40.86 7.56
C VAL A 67 11.02 40.06 7.72
N SER A 68 9.89 40.56 7.22
CA SER A 68 8.63 39.84 7.38
C SER A 68 8.53 38.67 6.40
N THR A 69 9.00 38.86 5.17
CA THR A 69 8.84 37.91 4.07
C THR A 69 10.15 37.65 3.32
N VAL A 70 10.18 36.61 2.48
CA VAL A 70 11.29 36.36 1.56
C VAL A 70 11.43 37.48 0.52
N ALA A 71 10.32 38.13 0.13
CA ALA A 71 10.37 39.29 -0.77
C ALA A 71 11.10 40.48 -0.10
N ASP A 72 10.86 40.75 1.19
CA ASP A 72 11.53 41.82 1.93
C ASP A 72 13.05 41.55 2.06
N LEU A 73 13.42 40.28 2.20
CA LEU A 73 14.83 39.88 2.22
C LEU A 73 15.50 40.16 0.88
N ARG A 74 14.85 39.80 -0.22
CA ARG A 74 15.39 40.04 -1.56
C ARG A 74 15.48 41.52 -1.91
N GLY A 75 14.47 42.31 -1.51
CA GLY A 75 14.35 43.72 -1.91
C GLY A 75 15.28 44.70 -1.20
N SER A 76 15.91 44.32 -0.08
CA SER A 76 16.72 45.24 0.74
C SER A 76 18.20 44.85 0.79
N PRO A 77 19.14 45.79 0.60
CA PRO A 77 20.58 45.51 0.71
C PRO A 77 20.96 45.27 2.18
N ARG A 78 21.11 44.00 2.54
CA ARG A 78 21.32 43.54 3.92
C ARG A 78 22.70 42.91 4.12
N GLY A 79 23.38 42.48 3.05
CA GLY A 79 24.65 41.75 3.14
C GLY A 79 25.83 42.60 3.60
N ALA A 80 25.77 43.91 3.44
CA ALA A 80 26.81 44.84 3.88
C ALA A 80 26.87 45.04 5.42
N TYR A 81 25.88 44.52 6.14
CA TYR A 81 25.61 44.99 7.51
C TYR A 81 25.15 43.85 8.44
N PHE A 82 24.50 42.80 7.92
CA PHE A 82 24.08 41.64 8.70
C PHE A 82 24.82 40.38 8.25
N ARG A 83 25.12 39.50 9.21
CA ARG A 83 25.63 38.14 8.96
C ARG A 83 24.54 37.08 9.00
N ALA A 84 23.40 37.39 9.61
CA ALA A 84 22.22 36.53 9.66
C ALA A 84 20.95 37.38 9.70
N VAL A 85 19.86 36.83 9.18
CA VAL A 85 18.53 37.45 9.14
C VAL A 85 17.48 36.36 9.34
N SER A 86 16.31 36.73 9.86
CA SER A 86 15.18 35.80 9.97
C SER A 86 13.94 36.40 9.33
N THR A 87 13.26 35.60 8.51
CA THR A 87 11.95 35.90 7.92
C THR A 87 10.85 35.41 8.87
N LEU A 88 9.75 36.18 9.00
CA LEU A 88 8.58 35.76 9.80
C LEU A 88 7.63 34.85 9.02
N GLY A 89 7.79 34.77 7.71
CA GLY A 89 7.05 33.91 6.79
C GLY A 89 7.64 33.96 5.39
N PHE A 90 7.09 33.18 4.46
CA PHE A 90 7.56 33.19 3.07
C PHE A 90 6.93 34.34 2.27
N TYR A 91 5.59 34.40 2.25
CA TYR A 91 4.78 35.43 1.58
C TYR A 91 4.20 36.44 2.56
N ALA A 92 3.90 36.03 3.79
CA ALA A 92 3.35 36.90 4.83
C ALA A 92 3.84 36.44 6.21
N ALA A 93 4.04 37.38 7.13
CA ALA A 93 4.43 37.03 8.50
C ALA A 93 3.41 36.05 9.12
N GLY A 94 3.88 34.93 9.66
CA GLY A 94 3.04 33.92 10.30
C GLY A 94 2.42 32.87 9.36
N ASP A 95 2.77 32.87 8.07
CA ASP A 95 2.29 31.83 7.11
C ASP A 95 2.94 30.45 7.29
N GLY A 96 3.81 30.30 8.29
CA GLY A 96 4.56 29.07 8.59
C GLY A 96 5.82 28.87 7.75
N GLY A 97 6.08 29.73 6.75
CA GLY A 97 7.26 29.68 5.89
C GLY A 97 8.50 30.41 6.42
N GLY A 98 8.46 30.86 7.68
CA GLY A 98 9.55 31.60 8.30
C GLY A 98 10.84 30.78 8.43
N ALA A 99 11.97 31.44 8.27
CA ALA A 99 13.29 30.83 8.27
C ALA A 99 14.40 31.81 8.66
N SER A 100 15.45 31.29 9.29
CA SER A 100 16.70 31.99 9.53
C SER A 100 17.70 31.70 8.41
N TYR A 101 18.38 32.72 7.92
CA TYR A 101 19.35 32.66 6.85
C TYR A 101 20.67 33.29 7.29
N ARG A 102 21.79 32.69 6.89
CA ARG A 102 23.14 33.25 7.04
C ARG A 102 23.64 33.82 5.73
N PHE A 103 24.28 34.97 5.81
CA PHE A 103 24.97 35.56 4.67
C PHE A 103 26.31 34.88 4.47
N ASP A 104 26.52 34.33 3.27
CA ASP A 104 27.82 33.86 2.82
C ASP A 104 28.50 34.93 1.95
N PRO A 105 29.50 35.66 2.47
CA PRO A 105 30.22 36.68 1.71
C PRO A 105 31.14 36.09 0.65
N THR A 106 31.48 34.80 0.73
CA THR A 106 32.41 34.14 -0.20
C THR A 106 31.69 33.59 -1.42
N ASP A 107 30.40 33.30 -1.29
CA ASP A 107 29.58 32.82 -2.39
C ASP A 107 29.11 33.96 -3.30
N LYS A 108 29.59 33.96 -4.53
CA LYS A 108 29.26 34.94 -5.58
C LYS A 108 28.52 34.33 -6.76
N THR A 109 28.32 33.01 -6.77
CA THR A 109 27.95 32.26 -7.97
C THR A 109 26.66 31.47 -7.80
N SER A 110 26.31 31.07 -6.57
CA SER A 110 25.06 30.33 -6.33
C SER A 110 23.87 31.15 -6.80
N ALA A 111 23.01 30.51 -7.58
CA ALA A 111 21.75 31.07 -8.06
C ALA A 111 20.71 31.08 -6.93
N ASP A 112 19.74 31.99 -7.03
CA ASP A 112 18.55 31.94 -6.18
C ASP A 112 17.73 30.69 -6.56
N ASN A 113 17.51 29.80 -5.60
CA ASN A 113 16.76 28.56 -5.84
C ASN A 113 15.34 28.62 -5.26
N GLY A 114 14.90 29.78 -4.78
CA GLY A 114 13.58 29.98 -4.23
C GLY A 114 13.33 29.32 -2.87
N CYS A 115 14.33 28.68 -2.26
CA CYS A 115 14.18 27.99 -0.99
C CYS A 115 15.39 28.15 -0.05
N THR A 116 16.48 27.40 -0.28
CA THR A 116 17.64 27.35 0.63
C THR A 116 18.73 28.37 0.31
N VAL A 117 18.73 28.93 -0.89
CA VAL A 117 19.61 30.02 -1.31
C VAL A 117 18.75 31.12 -1.88
N LEU A 118 18.75 32.27 -1.21
CA LEU A 118 18.06 33.48 -1.63
C LEU A 118 19.09 34.54 -2.00
N VAL A 119 18.94 35.18 -3.15
CA VAL A 119 19.85 36.22 -3.62
C VAL A 119 19.20 37.59 -3.39
N GLY A 120 19.84 38.41 -2.57
CA GLY A 120 19.45 39.80 -2.34
C GLY A 120 19.71 40.68 -3.56
N ALA A 121 19.05 41.83 -3.65
CA ALA A 121 19.27 42.83 -4.69
C ALA A 121 20.71 43.39 -4.69
N ASP A 122 21.41 43.29 -3.56
CA ASP A 122 22.85 43.58 -3.42
C ASP A 122 23.76 42.43 -3.86
N GLY A 123 23.19 41.34 -4.39
CA GLY A 123 23.91 40.12 -4.76
C GLY A 123 24.33 39.27 -3.55
N ALA A 124 23.88 39.58 -2.34
CA ALA A 124 24.18 38.75 -1.16
C ALA A 124 23.50 37.38 -1.26
N ARG A 125 24.24 36.30 -0.95
CA ARG A 125 23.69 34.93 -0.91
C ARG A 125 23.31 34.60 0.53
N TRP A 126 22.00 34.55 0.77
CA TRP A 126 21.40 34.17 2.04
C TRP A 126 21.10 32.68 2.01
N LYS A 127 21.91 31.91 2.72
CA LYS A 127 21.79 30.45 2.81
C LYS A 127 20.93 30.12 4.03
N LEU A 128 19.95 29.24 3.88
CA LEU A 128 19.14 28.74 4.99
C LEU A 128 20.10 28.24 6.08
N ASP A 129 19.98 28.81 7.30
CA ASP A 129 20.90 28.46 8.38
C ASP A 129 20.78 26.96 8.68
N TRP A 130 21.92 26.31 8.93
CA TRP A 130 22.08 24.84 8.88
C TRP A 130 20.89 24.10 9.51
N LYS A 131 19.98 23.64 8.65
CA LYS A 131 18.83 22.82 9.05
C LYS A 131 19.02 21.41 8.53
N VAL A 132 18.82 20.45 9.43
CA VAL A 132 18.68 19.03 9.08
C VAL A 132 17.36 18.77 8.33
N THR A 133 16.40 19.71 8.41
CA THR A 133 15.06 19.58 7.86
C THR A 133 14.58 20.86 7.17
N ILE A 134 14.01 20.74 5.97
CA ILE A 134 13.42 21.82 5.17
C ILE A 134 11.90 21.62 5.16
N ASP A 135 11.15 22.61 5.66
CA ASP A 135 9.69 22.60 5.57
C ASP A 135 9.25 23.15 4.21
N LEU A 136 8.26 22.50 3.56
CA LEU A 136 7.77 22.92 2.24
C LEU A 136 7.32 24.40 2.19
N ARG A 137 6.78 24.94 3.29
CA ARG A 137 6.36 26.35 3.37
C ARG A 137 7.56 27.30 3.32
N GLN A 138 8.74 26.87 3.78
CA GLN A 138 9.98 27.65 3.67
C GLN A 138 10.47 27.75 2.22
N CYS A 139 9.99 26.87 1.34
CA CYS A 139 10.20 26.97 -0.11
C CYS A 139 9.02 27.65 -0.82
N GLY A 140 8.02 28.13 -0.08
CA GLY A 140 6.88 28.87 -0.62
C GLY A 140 5.72 28.02 -1.12
N ALA A 141 5.65 26.73 -0.74
CA ALA A 141 4.46 25.92 -0.98
C ALA A 141 3.34 26.33 0.01
N LYS A 142 2.10 26.44 -0.46
CA LYS A 142 0.98 26.94 0.35
C LYS A 142 0.14 25.85 0.99
N GLY A 143 -0.11 24.74 0.29
CA GLY A 143 -0.92 23.65 0.82
C GLY A 143 -2.40 24.02 0.99
N ASP A 144 -2.91 24.93 0.16
CA ASP A 144 -4.28 25.48 0.26
C ASP A 144 -5.30 24.78 -0.69
N ASP A 145 -4.85 23.74 -1.40
CA ASP A 145 -5.59 22.97 -2.42
C ASP A 145 -5.98 23.74 -3.69
N THR A 146 -5.50 24.97 -3.84
CA THR A 146 -5.89 25.87 -4.94
C THR A 146 -4.69 26.40 -5.71
N THR A 147 -3.66 26.84 -5.00
CA THR A 147 -2.40 27.31 -5.53
C THR A 147 -1.59 26.12 -6.04
N ASP A 148 -1.05 26.22 -7.25
CA ASP A 148 -0.13 25.23 -7.77
C ASP A 148 1.22 25.30 -7.02
N ASP A 149 1.50 24.24 -6.27
CA ASP A 149 2.68 24.06 -5.46
C ASP A 149 3.78 23.23 -6.18
N THR A 150 3.57 22.75 -7.41
CA THR A 150 4.50 21.84 -8.09
C THR A 150 5.92 22.38 -8.13
N ALA A 151 6.11 23.62 -8.60
CA ALA A 151 7.45 24.20 -8.72
C ALA A 151 8.12 24.39 -7.35
N ARG A 152 7.34 24.65 -6.30
CA ARG A 152 7.84 24.87 -4.93
C ARG A 152 8.24 23.56 -4.27
N VAL A 153 7.44 22.50 -4.46
CA VAL A 153 7.77 21.15 -3.99
C VAL A 153 8.98 20.61 -4.74
N GLN A 154 9.08 20.81 -6.05
CA GLN A 154 10.27 20.42 -6.82
C GLN A 154 11.53 21.15 -6.34
N ALA A 155 11.46 22.47 -6.11
CA ALA A 155 12.59 23.24 -5.58
C ALA A 155 13.01 22.76 -4.18
N ALA A 156 12.04 22.45 -3.32
CA ALA A 156 12.31 21.88 -1.99
C ALA A 156 13.06 20.56 -2.10
N PHE A 157 12.55 19.63 -2.91
CA PHE A 157 13.12 18.29 -3.07
C PHE A 157 14.54 18.36 -3.66
N SER A 158 14.75 19.20 -4.67
CA SER A 158 16.09 19.41 -5.26
C SER A 158 17.07 20.02 -4.26
N ALA A 159 16.64 21.00 -3.47
CA ALA A 159 17.48 21.60 -2.43
C ALA A 159 17.82 20.62 -1.31
N ALA A 160 16.85 19.82 -0.86
CA ALA A 160 17.06 18.81 0.17
C ALA A 160 18.01 17.70 -0.28
N ALA A 161 17.81 17.18 -1.49
CA ALA A 161 18.70 16.18 -2.08
C ALA A 161 20.14 16.70 -2.21
N ALA A 162 20.33 17.96 -2.63
CA ALA A 162 21.65 18.58 -2.73
C ALA A 162 22.37 18.77 -1.38
N LEU A 163 21.60 18.95 -0.30
CA LEU A 163 22.13 19.17 1.05
C LEU A 163 22.15 17.91 1.93
N GLY A 164 21.57 16.79 1.47
CA GLY A 164 21.31 15.62 2.31
C GLY A 164 20.28 15.87 3.43
N ALA A 165 19.48 16.93 3.30
CA ALA A 165 18.47 17.33 4.28
C ALA A 165 17.20 16.48 4.16
N GLU A 166 16.41 16.46 5.22
CA GLU A 166 15.07 15.87 5.24
C GLU A 166 14.02 16.91 4.82
N ILE A 167 12.98 16.49 4.11
CA ILE A 167 11.79 17.31 3.85
C ILE A 167 10.77 17.07 4.96
N SER A 168 10.26 18.16 5.54
CA SER A 168 9.03 18.14 6.33
C SER A 168 7.85 18.62 5.48
N VAL A 169 6.84 17.76 5.39
CA VAL A 169 5.54 18.05 4.77
C VAL A 169 4.59 18.41 5.91
N PRO A 170 4.29 19.70 6.14
CA PRO A 170 3.51 20.07 7.30
C PRO A 170 2.04 19.70 7.12
N THR A 171 1.34 19.54 8.24
CA THR A 171 -0.10 19.30 8.26
C THR A 171 -0.86 20.48 7.63
N VAL A 172 -1.82 20.17 6.77
CA VAL A 172 -2.81 21.12 6.25
C VAL A 172 -4.20 20.83 6.85
N ALA A 173 -5.09 21.82 6.78
CA ALA A 173 -6.45 21.69 7.28
C ALA A 173 -7.24 20.60 6.53
N ALA A 174 -8.38 20.18 7.10
CA ALA A 174 -9.27 19.22 6.47
C ALA A 174 -9.70 19.70 5.07
N GLY A 175 -9.72 18.78 4.10
CA GLY A 175 -10.03 19.10 2.71
C GLY A 175 -8.98 19.97 2.02
N LYS A 176 -7.77 20.14 2.58
CA LYS A 176 -6.64 20.86 1.94
C LYS A 176 -5.51 19.93 1.52
N GLY A 177 -4.58 20.44 0.72
CA GLY A 177 -3.43 19.69 0.19
C GLY A 177 -2.45 20.58 -0.57
N PHE A 178 -1.22 20.12 -0.72
CA PHE A 178 -0.22 20.71 -1.62
C PHE A 178 -0.57 20.29 -3.05
N LYS A 179 -1.03 21.24 -3.86
CA LYS A 179 -1.55 20.93 -5.18
C LYS A 179 -0.44 20.81 -6.21
N LEU A 180 -0.39 19.64 -6.85
CA LEU A 180 0.57 19.33 -7.89
C LEU A 180 -0.18 19.22 -9.23
N THR A 181 0.24 20.00 -10.23
CA THR A 181 -0.33 19.98 -11.59
C THR A 181 0.54 19.22 -12.60
N SER A 182 1.71 18.76 -12.17
CA SER A 182 2.58 17.85 -12.92
C SER A 182 3.50 17.04 -11.99
N THR A 183 4.15 16.02 -12.56
CA THR A 183 5.05 15.09 -11.87
C THR A 183 6.20 15.79 -11.14
N VAL A 184 6.41 15.42 -9.88
CA VAL A 184 7.61 15.80 -9.12
C VAL A 184 8.65 14.69 -9.26
N THR A 185 9.85 15.06 -9.70
CA THR A 185 10.92 14.11 -10.02
C THR A 185 12.07 14.23 -9.02
N VAL A 186 12.56 13.08 -8.57
CA VAL A 186 13.72 12.93 -7.70
C VAL A 186 14.74 12.06 -8.43
N SER A 187 15.96 12.57 -8.59
CA SER A 187 17.06 11.84 -9.23
C SER A 187 18.38 12.15 -8.56
N GLY A 188 19.25 11.14 -8.49
CA GLY A 188 20.59 11.28 -7.93
C GLY A 188 20.63 10.97 -6.43
N ALA A 189 20.85 11.98 -5.59
CA ALA A 189 20.98 11.79 -4.16
C ALA A 189 19.63 11.36 -3.52
N PRO A 190 19.67 10.51 -2.48
CA PRO A 190 18.46 10.04 -1.82
C PRO A 190 17.71 11.18 -1.12
N LEU A 191 16.39 11.07 -1.11
CA LEU A 191 15.51 12.05 -0.48
C LEU A 191 14.68 11.40 0.63
N ARG A 192 14.63 12.06 1.79
CA ARG A 192 13.77 11.66 2.92
C ARG A 192 12.64 12.66 3.04
N VAL A 193 11.40 12.19 2.93
CA VAL A 193 10.17 12.97 3.02
C VAL A 193 9.37 12.49 4.23
N ARG A 194 9.13 13.39 5.18
CA ARG A 194 8.36 13.13 6.40
C ARG A 194 7.12 13.98 6.45
N GLY A 195 5.98 13.32 6.62
CA GLY A 195 4.75 13.95 7.08
C GLY A 195 4.54 13.74 8.57
N SER A 196 3.54 14.44 9.10
CA SER A 196 3.10 14.34 10.50
C SER A 196 1.89 13.40 10.65
N GLY A 197 1.69 12.50 9.68
CA GLY A 197 0.56 11.57 9.65
C GLY A 197 -0.60 12.06 8.80
N ILE A 198 -1.61 11.19 8.70
CA ILE A 198 -2.77 11.37 7.84
C ILE A 198 -4.03 10.90 8.55
N ASP A 199 -5.02 11.78 8.64
CA ASP A 199 -6.41 11.41 8.85
C ASP A 199 -7.10 11.25 7.48
N PRO A 200 -7.39 10.02 7.02
CA PRO A 200 -8.07 9.79 5.75
C PRO A 200 -9.48 10.42 5.71
N GLY A 201 -10.01 10.90 6.83
CA GLY A 201 -11.38 11.38 6.97
C GLY A 201 -12.36 10.25 7.26
N ASN A 202 -13.61 10.62 7.53
CA ASN A 202 -14.69 9.65 7.62
C ASN A 202 -15.06 9.18 6.20
N LEU A 203 -15.49 7.91 6.10
CA LEU A 203 -16.19 7.39 4.92
C LEU A 203 -17.17 8.44 4.40
N GLN A 204 -17.14 8.72 3.09
CA GLN A 204 -17.96 9.71 2.33
C GLN A 204 -17.23 11.04 2.03
N GLY A 205 -16.33 11.02 1.05
CA GLY A 205 -15.90 12.22 0.30
C GLY A 205 -15.23 13.35 1.09
N SER A 206 -15.00 13.16 2.40
CA SER A 206 -14.34 14.09 3.29
C SER A 206 -12.91 13.63 3.53
N ARG A 207 -11.96 14.57 3.61
CA ARG A 207 -10.56 14.30 3.89
C ARG A 207 -10.15 15.05 5.15
N GLY A 208 -9.60 14.34 6.12
CA GLY A 208 -9.17 14.90 7.39
C GLY A 208 -7.90 15.74 7.27
N VAL A 209 -7.43 16.25 8.41
CA VAL A 209 -6.15 16.96 8.52
C VAL A 209 -4.98 16.01 8.22
N GLY A 210 -3.89 16.52 7.64
CA GLY A 210 -2.70 15.70 7.45
C GLY A 210 -1.68 16.29 6.47
N SER A 211 -0.61 15.56 6.24
CA SER A 211 0.45 15.89 5.26
C SER A 211 0.07 15.44 3.85
N TRP A 212 -0.88 16.16 3.24
CA TRP A 212 -1.52 15.75 1.98
C TRP A 212 -0.94 16.41 0.72
N PHE A 213 -0.77 15.61 -0.34
CA PHE A 213 -0.54 16.08 -1.71
C PHE A 213 -1.77 15.81 -2.60
N HIS A 214 -2.22 16.83 -3.32
CA HIS A 214 -3.22 16.70 -4.38
C HIS A 214 -2.49 16.44 -5.70
N LEU A 215 -2.68 15.27 -6.29
CA LEU A 215 -2.16 14.97 -7.62
C LEU A 215 -3.22 15.39 -8.66
N ALA A 216 -3.29 16.69 -8.94
CA ALA A 216 -4.25 17.34 -9.84
C ALA A 216 -3.85 17.21 -11.33
N HIS A 217 -3.42 16.02 -11.73
CA HIS A 217 -3.03 15.68 -13.10
C HIS A 217 -3.11 14.16 -13.36
N ALA A 218 -3.05 13.76 -14.62
CA ALA A 218 -3.10 12.34 -15.01
C ALA A 218 -1.74 11.62 -14.96
N GLY A 219 -0.62 12.35 -14.97
CA GLY A 219 0.72 11.75 -14.92
C GLY A 219 1.10 11.10 -13.57
N VAL A 220 2.33 10.59 -13.51
CA VAL A 220 2.94 10.06 -12.28
C VAL A 220 3.00 11.15 -11.22
N GLY A 221 2.60 10.88 -9.97
CA GLY A 221 2.70 11.87 -8.89
C GLY A 221 4.16 12.17 -8.54
N PHE A 222 4.82 11.17 -7.97
CA PHE A 222 6.24 11.22 -7.62
C PHE A 222 7.04 10.19 -8.41
N LEU A 223 8.04 10.64 -9.16
CA LEU A 223 8.97 9.79 -9.88
C LEU A 223 10.35 9.83 -9.22
N PHE A 224 10.70 8.76 -8.50
CA PHE A 224 12.05 8.53 -8.03
C PHE A 224 12.78 7.73 -9.09
N GLN A 225 13.76 8.35 -9.76
CA GLN A 225 14.46 7.74 -10.88
C GLN A 225 15.99 7.84 -10.73
N ASN A 226 16.68 6.73 -10.92
CA ASN A 226 18.14 6.71 -10.97
C ASN A 226 18.64 5.90 -12.17
N THR A 227 19.90 6.10 -12.54
CA THR A 227 20.58 5.32 -13.59
C THR A 227 21.31 4.09 -13.03
N GLY A 228 21.46 4.01 -11.71
CA GLY A 228 22.09 2.92 -10.98
C GLY A 228 21.49 2.77 -9.58
N TYR A 229 22.06 1.89 -8.77
CA TYR A 229 21.59 1.68 -7.40
C TYR A 229 21.74 2.95 -6.56
N ALA A 230 20.61 3.55 -6.19
CA ALA A 230 20.55 4.59 -5.15
C ALA A 230 19.44 4.20 -4.16
N GLY A 231 19.85 4.01 -2.90
CA GLY A 231 18.96 3.66 -1.79
C GLY A 231 18.87 4.78 -0.76
N ALA A 232 18.13 4.53 0.31
CA ALA A 232 17.81 5.48 1.39
C ALA A 232 16.80 6.59 1.03
N ASN A 233 16.02 6.43 -0.05
CA ASN A 233 14.83 7.24 -0.22
C ASN A 233 13.79 6.85 0.84
N GLU A 234 13.05 7.81 1.35
CA GLU A 234 11.98 7.52 2.29
C GLU A 234 10.77 8.43 2.06
N LEU A 235 9.58 7.84 1.98
CA LEU A 235 8.31 8.56 1.97
C LEU A 235 7.48 8.06 3.14
N VAL A 236 7.41 8.84 4.22
CA VAL A 236 6.85 8.37 5.49
C VAL A 236 5.85 9.39 6.04
N GLY A 237 4.66 8.92 6.42
CA GLY A 237 3.67 9.74 7.12
C GLY A 237 2.97 10.77 6.24
N ILE A 238 3.05 10.63 4.92
CA ILE A 238 2.40 11.50 3.94
C ILE A 238 1.23 10.77 3.26
N GLY A 239 0.37 11.54 2.58
CA GLY A 239 -0.70 10.96 1.79
C GLY A 239 -0.94 11.68 0.47
N THR A 240 -1.58 10.98 -0.45
CA THR A 240 -1.94 11.47 -1.78
C THR A 240 -3.44 11.31 -2.02
N TYR A 241 -4.01 12.18 -2.85
CA TYR A 241 -5.32 12.01 -3.44
C TYR A 241 -5.35 12.59 -4.85
N ARG A 242 -6.30 12.11 -5.64
CA ARG A 242 -6.58 12.55 -7.01
C ARG A 242 -7.99 13.08 -7.13
N ASP A 243 -8.19 13.88 -8.16
CA ASP A 243 -9.54 14.13 -8.66
C ASP A 243 -10.10 12.83 -9.24
N GLN A 244 -11.36 12.54 -8.92
CA GLN A 244 -12.09 11.39 -9.44
C GLN A 244 -13.52 11.82 -9.77
N PRO A 245 -14.19 11.19 -10.74
CA PRO A 245 -15.58 11.52 -11.05
C PRO A 245 -16.49 11.21 -9.87
N ALA A 246 -17.60 11.95 -9.74
CA ALA A 246 -18.61 11.62 -8.73
C ALA A 246 -19.18 10.21 -8.98
N PRO A 247 -19.30 9.34 -7.94
CA PRO A 247 -19.87 8.00 -8.09
C PRO A 247 -21.28 8.01 -8.69
N ALA A 248 -21.48 7.26 -9.77
CA ALA A 248 -22.77 7.09 -10.46
C ALA A 248 -22.81 5.74 -11.19
N ALA A 249 -23.95 5.35 -11.76
CA ALA A 249 -24.05 4.12 -12.54
C ALA A 249 -23.03 4.11 -13.71
N GLY A 250 -22.29 3.02 -13.87
CA GLY A 250 -21.23 2.91 -14.88
C GLY A 250 -19.94 3.66 -14.54
N TRP A 251 -19.75 4.05 -13.28
CA TRP A 251 -18.56 4.79 -12.84
C TRP A 251 -17.24 4.08 -13.18
N ALA A 252 -16.26 4.89 -13.57
CA ALA A 252 -14.88 4.50 -13.76
C ALA A 252 -13.96 5.65 -13.25
N PRO A 253 -12.75 5.35 -12.77
CA PRO A 253 -11.80 6.36 -12.35
C PRO A 253 -11.25 7.13 -13.54
N LEU A 254 -10.69 8.31 -13.27
CA LEU A 254 -9.85 8.99 -14.25
C LEU A 254 -8.64 8.11 -14.59
N ALA A 255 -8.27 8.11 -15.87
CA ALA A 255 -7.10 7.41 -16.39
C ALA A 255 -5.81 8.12 -15.96
N ALA A 256 -5.45 7.93 -14.70
CA ALA A 256 -4.22 8.45 -14.12
C ALA A 256 -3.16 7.35 -13.98
N ASP A 257 -1.90 7.76 -14.05
CA ASP A 257 -0.75 6.92 -13.77
C ASP A 257 -0.53 6.74 -12.27
N TYR A 258 0.56 6.07 -11.88
CA TYR A 258 0.91 5.78 -10.49
C TYR A 258 1.08 7.05 -9.64
N ASP A 259 0.62 7.02 -8.39
CA ASP A 259 0.93 8.06 -7.40
C ASP A 259 2.42 8.10 -7.11
N VAL A 260 3.08 6.94 -7.04
CA VAL A 260 4.53 6.83 -6.84
C VAL A 260 5.13 5.79 -7.78
N VAL A 261 6.20 6.18 -8.47
CA VAL A 261 7.05 5.25 -9.24
C VAL A 261 8.46 5.29 -8.67
N LEU A 262 8.96 4.11 -8.32
CA LEU A 262 10.33 3.86 -7.89
C LEU A 262 11.08 3.15 -9.03
N SER A 263 11.86 3.92 -9.78
CA SER A 263 12.64 3.49 -10.95
C SER A 263 14.14 3.49 -10.64
N ALA A 264 14.77 2.33 -10.52
CA ALA A 264 16.13 2.21 -9.95
C ALA A 264 16.32 2.93 -8.58
N ALA A 265 15.25 3.13 -7.80
CA ALA A 265 15.25 3.86 -6.53
C ALA A 265 14.79 2.98 -5.35
N GLU A 266 15.73 2.44 -4.57
CA GLU A 266 15.38 1.72 -3.34
C GLU A 266 14.82 2.72 -2.30
N SER A 267 13.66 2.36 -1.73
CA SER A 267 12.90 3.28 -0.88
C SER A 267 12.24 2.58 0.31
N VAL A 268 12.00 3.34 1.38
CA VAL A 268 11.05 3.01 2.44
C VAL A 268 9.74 3.76 2.21
N VAL A 269 8.61 3.05 2.19
CA VAL A 269 7.29 3.64 1.93
C VAL A 269 6.33 3.37 3.09
N ASP A 270 5.80 4.45 3.66
CA ASP A 270 4.70 4.48 4.62
C ASP A 270 3.74 5.61 4.21
N MET A 271 2.71 5.26 3.43
CA MET A 271 1.83 6.23 2.76
C MET A 271 0.34 5.86 2.85
N THR A 272 -0.49 6.90 2.82
CA THR A 272 -1.95 6.79 2.61
C THR A 272 -2.31 7.32 1.23
N MET A 273 -2.87 6.49 0.36
CA MET A 273 -3.27 6.88 -0.99
C MET A 273 -4.80 6.83 -1.08
N LEU A 274 -5.45 7.97 -0.87
CA LEU A 274 -6.89 8.02 -0.56
C LEU A 274 -7.75 7.37 -1.64
N ASN A 275 -7.48 7.67 -2.91
CA ASN A 275 -8.30 7.28 -4.07
C ASN A 275 -7.46 7.10 -5.36
N ALA A 276 -6.27 6.53 -5.23
CA ALA A 276 -5.34 6.38 -6.33
C ALA A 276 -5.89 5.48 -7.44
N THR A 277 -5.77 5.92 -8.70
CA THR A 277 -6.07 5.04 -9.84
C THR A 277 -5.11 3.85 -9.85
N LYS A 278 -3.81 4.13 -9.65
CA LYS A 278 -2.73 3.16 -9.44
C LYS A 278 -1.83 3.66 -8.31
N GLY A 279 -1.50 2.82 -7.35
CA GLY A 279 -0.79 3.23 -6.14
C GLY A 279 0.73 3.38 -6.33
N LEU A 280 1.47 2.33 -5.98
CA LEU A 280 2.94 2.28 -6.01
C LEU A 280 3.44 1.33 -7.09
N LYS A 281 4.38 1.80 -7.93
CA LYS A 281 5.14 0.96 -8.85
C LYS A 281 6.60 0.86 -8.42
N VAL A 282 7.13 -0.36 -8.37
CA VAL A 282 8.57 -0.66 -8.20
C VAL A 282 9.09 -1.28 -9.49
N THR A 283 10.11 -0.66 -10.08
CA THR A 283 10.71 -1.14 -11.33
C THR A 283 12.19 -0.77 -11.43
N GLY A 284 13.00 -1.67 -11.95
CA GLY A 284 14.38 -1.37 -12.32
C GLY A 284 15.19 -2.64 -12.48
N ASN A 285 16.07 -2.64 -13.47
CA ASN A 285 16.99 -3.76 -13.69
C ASN A 285 18.24 -3.65 -12.79
N VAL A 286 18.03 -3.40 -11.50
CA VAL A 286 19.06 -3.25 -10.46
C VAL A 286 18.61 -3.98 -9.20
N GLY A 287 19.54 -4.31 -8.30
CA GLY A 287 19.23 -4.96 -7.02
C GLY A 287 18.52 -3.99 -6.07
N MET A 288 17.19 -3.92 -6.14
CA MET A 288 16.38 -3.06 -5.29
C MET A 288 15.77 -3.84 -4.13
N ARG A 289 15.87 -3.30 -2.90
CA ARG A 289 15.25 -3.87 -1.71
C ARG A 289 14.26 -2.89 -1.09
N THR A 290 13.25 -2.52 -1.86
CA THR A 290 12.22 -1.58 -1.39
C THR A 290 11.47 -2.18 -0.20
N TRP A 291 11.26 -1.36 0.83
CA TRP A 291 10.51 -1.74 2.02
C TRP A 291 9.23 -0.92 2.13
N VAL A 292 8.10 -1.56 1.81
CA VAL A 292 6.77 -1.01 2.04
C VAL A 292 6.37 -1.32 3.48
N LYS A 293 6.60 -0.38 4.40
CA LYS A 293 6.17 -0.51 5.80
C LYS A 293 4.65 -0.47 5.91
N ARG A 294 4.02 0.45 5.20
CA ARG A 294 2.57 0.59 5.20
C ARG A 294 2.08 1.25 3.92
N LEU A 295 1.13 0.61 3.27
CA LEU A 295 0.41 1.20 2.15
C LEU A 295 -1.08 1.00 2.39
N ARG A 296 -1.80 2.08 2.71
CA ARG A 296 -3.25 2.03 2.90
C ARG A 296 -3.98 2.96 1.95
N GLY A 297 -5.19 2.61 1.53
CA GLY A 297 -5.92 3.44 0.57
C GLY A 297 -7.08 2.73 -0.10
N GLN A 298 -7.86 3.47 -0.89
CA GLN A 298 -8.80 2.90 -1.84
C GLN A 298 -8.18 2.99 -3.24
N PHE A 299 -7.83 1.84 -3.81
CA PHE A 299 -7.14 1.75 -5.09
C PHE A 299 -8.10 1.31 -6.18
N MET A 300 -8.00 1.90 -7.38
CA MET A 300 -8.97 1.60 -8.43
C MET A 300 -8.54 0.43 -9.32
N GLN A 301 -7.25 0.33 -9.64
CA GLN A 301 -6.72 -0.71 -10.54
C GLN A 301 -5.64 -1.57 -9.89
N ASN A 302 -4.72 -0.97 -9.13
CA ASN A 302 -3.76 -1.72 -8.31
C ASN A 302 -3.22 -0.84 -7.17
N ALA A 303 -2.90 -1.48 -6.04
CA ALA A 303 -2.25 -0.81 -4.92
C ALA A 303 -0.73 -0.83 -5.09
N LEU A 304 -0.18 -1.98 -5.44
CA LEU A 304 1.25 -2.18 -5.60
C LEU A 304 1.53 -3.06 -6.83
N LEU A 305 2.36 -2.54 -7.74
CA LEU A 305 3.00 -3.31 -8.80
C LEU A 305 4.50 -3.41 -8.51
N ILE A 306 5.03 -4.61 -8.32
CA ILE A 306 6.46 -4.89 -8.41
C ILE A 306 6.70 -5.47 -9.81
N GLU A 307 7.00 -4.58 -10.76
CA GLU A 307 7.21 -4.91 -12.17
C GLU A 307 8.55 -5.63 -12.36
N ARG A 308 9.62 -5.05 -11.81
CA ARG A 308 10.96 -5.62 -11.85
C ARG A 308 11.78 -5.22 -10.62
N ALA A 309 12.26 -6.21 -9.87
CA ALA A 309 13.26 -6.00 -8.82
C ALA A 309 14.19 -7.23 -8.69
N ASN A 310 15.50 -7.01 -8.87
CA ASN A 310 16.52 -8.07 -8.91
C ASN A 310 17.00 -8.54 -7.51
N ASP A 311 16.28 -8.19 -6.45
CA ASP A 311 16.62 -8.60 -5.09
C ASP A 311 15.34 -8.64 -4.23
N LYS A 312 15.48 -9.06 -2.98
CA LYS A 312 14.38 -9.29 -2.05
C LYS A 312 13.73 -7.99 -1.57
N ASN A 313 12.44 -7.84 -1.84
CA ASN A 313 11.63 -6.72 -1.35
C ASN A 313 10.90 -7.10 -0.06
N LYS A 314 10.47 -6.09 0.70
CA LYS A 314 9.73 -6.28 1.95
C LYS A 314 8.42 -5.50 1.92
N ILE A 315 7.35 -6.14 2.36
CA ILE A 315 6.04 -5.52 2.56
C ILE A 315 5.59 -5.89 3.96
N ASP A 316 5.46 -4.95 4.88
CA ASP A 316 4.95 -5.26 6.22
C ASP A 316 3.41 -5.23 6.24
N TYR A 317 2.81 -4.24 5.57
CA TYR A 317 1.37 -4.00 5.65
C TYR A 317 0.81 -3.32 4.39
N VAL A 318 -0.20 -3.94 3.78
CA VAL A 318 -1.04 -3.32 2.74
C VAL A 318 -2.51 -3.41 3.19
N ASP A 319 -3.23 -2.30 3.12
CA ASP A 319 -4.63 -2.20 3.52
C ASP A 319 -5.47 -1.45 2.47
N ALA A 320 -6.06 -2.24 1.59
CA ALA A 320 -6.93 -1.77 0.51
C ALA A 320 -8.39 -1.79 0.99
N TRP A 321 -8.83 -0.67 1.56
CA TRP A 321 -10.18 -0.48 2.11
C TRP A 321 -10.83 0.77 1.49
N PRO A 322 -12.18 0.88 1.41
CA PRO A 322 -12.87 2.00 0.79
C PRO A 322 -12.80 3.31 1.59
N TYR A 323 -11.58 3.83 1.82
CA TYR A 323 -11.31 5.06 2.54
C TYR A 323 -11.94 6.32 1.91
N TRP A 324 -12.17 6.33 0.59
CA TRP A 324 -12.71 7.49 -0.13
C TRP A 324 -14.22 7.42 -0.33
N GLN A 325 -14.71 6.32 -0.91
CA GLN A 325 -16.11 6.11 -1.27
C GLN A 325 -16.50 4.64 -1.05
N ASN A 326 -17.55 4.43 -0.26
CA ASN A 326 -18.16 3.11 -0.07
C ASN A 326 -19.54 3.09 -0.73
N THR A 327 -19.56 3.09 -2.06
CA THR A 327 -20.78 3.05 -2.88
C THR A 327 -20.76 1.82 -3.78
N ASP A 328 -21.93 1.28 -4.11
CA ASP A 328 -22.05 0.12 -4.99
C ASP A 328 -21.34 0.32 -6.35
N PHE A 329 -21.28 1.55 -6.85
CA PHE A 329 -20.63 1.88 -8.11
C PHE A 329 -19.11 1.71 -8.04
N VAL A 330 -18.47 2.32 -7.04
CA VAL A 330 -17.02 2.22 -6.86
C VAL A 330 -16.62 0.81 -6.44
N ASN A 331 -17.37 0.19 -5.53
CA ASN A 331 -17.13 -1.18 -5.06
C ASN A 331 -17.27 -2.20 -6.20
N SER A 332 -18.28 -2.03 -7.07
CA SER A 332 -18.42 -2.88 -8.26
C SER A 332 -17.26 -2.67 -9.23
N TYR A 333 -16.81 -1.43 -9.44
CA TYR A 333 -15.65 -1.17 -10.29
C TYR A 333 -14.39 -1.85 -9.74
N THR A 334 -14.05 -1.66 -8.46
CA THR A 334 -12.86 -2.26 -7.86
C THR A 334 -12.97 -3.79 -7.83
N ALA A 335 -14.15 -4.35 -7.56
CA ALA A 335 -14.35 -5.80 -7.60
C ALA A 335 -14.09 -6.39 -9.00
N ASN A 336 -14.23 -5.59 -10.06
CA ASN A 336 -13.95 -5.98 -11.44
C ASN A 336 -12.51 -5.68 -11.89
N ASN A 337 -11.83 -4.71 -11.30
CA ASN A 337 -10.61 -4.10 -11.88
C ASN A 337 -9.41 -4.02 -10.94
N LEU A 338 -9.59 -4.10 -9.61
CA LEU A 338 -8.51 -3.97 -8.64
C LEU A 338 -7.75 -5.29 -8.46
N ASP A 339 -6.56 -5.38 -9.04
CA ASP A 339 -5.55 -6.38 -8.65
C ASP A 339 -4.67 -5.74 -7.56
N THR A 340 -4.88 -6.06 -6.28
CA THR A 340 -4.31 -5.30 -5.16
C THR A 340 -2.79 -5.30 -5.15
N VAL A 341 -2.15 -6.48 -5.15
CA VAL A 341 -0.69 -6.60 -5.32
C VAL A 341 -0.38 -7.44 -6.55
N ILE A 342 0.34 -6.84 -7.49
CA ILE A 342 0.81 -7.48 -8.71
C ILE A 342 2.32 -7.70 -8.62
N MET A 343 2.74 -8.93 -8.87
CA MET A 343 4.14 -9.34 -8.96
C MET A 343 4.44 -9.83 -10.36
N GLN A 344 5.56 -9.35 -10.90
CA GLN A 344 6.08 -9.78 -12.19
C GLN A 344 7.49 -10.34 -11.98
N ARG A 345 8.53 -9.66 -12.47
CA ARG A 345 9.91 -10.10 -12.33
C ARG A 345 10.39 -9.73 -10.92
N VAL A 346 10.40 -10.68 -9.98
CA VAL A 346 10.88 -10.43 -8.60
C VAL A 346 11.69 -11.64 -8.11
N ASP A 347 12.91 -11.44 -7.59
CA ASP A 347 13.71 -12.57 -7.07
C ASP A 347 13.18 -13.07 -5.72
N GLY A 348 12.74 -12.16 -4.86
CA GLY A 348 12.05 -12.58 -3.65
C GLY A 348 11.24 -11.49 -2.97
N LEU A 349 10.35 -11.94 -2.09
CA LEU A 349 9.46 -11.09 -1.32
C LEU A 349 9.25 -11.63 0.10
N ASP A 350 9.46 -10.78 1.10
CA ASP A 350 8.97 -10.98 2.47
C ASP A 350 7.72 -10.15 2.70
N GLY A 351 6.56 -10.79 2.64
CA GLY A 351 5.25 -10.21 2.91
C GLY A 351 4.79 -10.43 4.35
N GLY A 352 4.29 -9.39 4.98
CA GLY A 352 3.64 -9.38 6.28
C GLY A 352 2.16 -9.60 6.12
N TYR A 353 1.39 -8.52 6.20
CA TYR A 353 -0.08 -8.55 6.17
C TYR A 353 -0.62 -7.84 4.92
N LEU A 354 -1.57 -8.47 4.26
CA LEU A 354 -2.38 -7.87 3.20
C LEU A 354 -3.86 -7.95 3.60
N PHE A 355 -4.54 -6.83 3.64
CA PHE A 355 -5.99 -6.74 3.64
C PHE A 355 -6.48 -6.10 2.34
N THR A 356 -7.52 -6.67 1.75
CA THR A 356 -8.24 -6.06 0.63
C THR A 356 -9.73 -6.34 0.73
N ILE A 357 -10.55 -5.37 0.31
CA ILE A 357 -12.00 -5.56 0.14
C ILE A 357 -12.48 -5.08 -1.23
N PHE A 358 -13.52 -5.73 -1.77
CA PHE A 358 -14.11 -5.38 -3.08
C PHE A 358 -13.06 -5.36 -4.21
N ALA A 359 -12.25 -6.41 -4.32
CA ALA A 359 -11.15 -6.48 -5.27
C ALA A 359 -11.37 -7.57 -6.32
N LYS A 360 -10.72 -7.42 -7.47
CA LYS A 360 -10.62 -8.51 -8.45
C LYS A 360 -9.70 -9.61 -7.92
N SER A 361 -8.49 -9.28 -7.49
CA SER A 361 -7.57 -10.24 -6.88
C SER A 361 -6.80 -9.63 -5.73
N ALA A 362 -6.58 -10.37 -4.64
CA ALA A 362 -5.67 -9.92 -3.58
C ALA A 362 -4.20 -9.99 -4.04
N LEU A 363 -3.77 -11.15 -4.54
CA LEU A 363 -2.44 -11.37 -5.10
C LEU A 363 -2.53 -11.81 -6.56
N ARG A 364 -1.71 -11.20 -7.43
CA ARG A 364 -1.59 -11.60 -8.82
C ARG A 364 -0.14 -11.74 -9.25
N TYR A 365 0.17 -12.86 -9.87
CA TYR A 365 1.46 -13.14 -10.50
C TYR A 365 1.30 -13.17 -12.01
N SER A 366 2.12 -12.41 -12.70
CA SER A 366 2.03 -12.23 -14.15
C SER A 366 3.41 -12.18 -14.80
N GLN A 367 3.45 -12.29 -16.12
CA GLN A 367 4.71 -12.13 -16.85
C GLN A 367 5.03 -10.65 -17.04
N LEU A 368 6.31 -10.28 -16.89
CA LEU A 368 6.80 -9.02 -17.42
C LEU A 368 6.93 -9.12 -18.95
N VAL A 369 6.04 -8.45 -19.68
CA VAL A 369 6.12 -8.35 -21.15
C VAL A 369 6.96 -7.11 -21.51
N ALA A 370 8.29 -7.24 -21.52
CA ALA A 370 9.19 -6.18 -21.95
C ALA A 370 10.21 -6.68 -22.98
N THR A 371 10.40 -5.93 -24.07
CA THR A 371 11.41 -6.21 -25.10
C THR A 371 12.83 -6.12 -24.54
N GLY A 372 13.63 -7.17 -24.70
CA GLY A 372 15.08 -7.13 -24.50
C GLY A 372 15.60 -7.33 -23.07
N ALA A 373 14.77 -7.79 -22.14
CA ALA A 373 15.21 -8.15 -20.80
C ALA A 373 14.78 -9.58 -20.46
N GLY A 374 15.64 -10.31 -19.75
CA GLY A 374 15.41 -11.71 -19.41
C GLY A 374 13.98 -11.95 -18.92
N THR A 375 13.30 -12.92 -19.52
CA THR A 375 11.98 -13.39 -19.12
C THR A 375 12.12 -14.03 -17.74
N GLY A 376 11.86 -13.27 -16.68
CA GLY A 376 12.25 -13.66 -15.32
C GLY A 376 11.08 -14.03 -14.43
N VAL A 377 10.94 -15.34 -14.20
CA VAL A 377 10.78 -16.05 -12.92
C VAL A 377 10.52 -15.15 -11.71
N ALA A 378 9.37 -15.34 -11.04
CA ALA A 378 9.24 -15.00 -9.62
C ALA A 378 9.75 -16.20 -8.81
N SER A 379 10.81 -16.08 -8.02
CA SER A 379 11.39 -17.27 -7.38
C SER A 379 10.70 -17.62 -6.07
N GLU A 380 10.96 -16.86 -4.99
CA GLU A 380 10.61 -17.25 -3.62
C GLU A 380 9.95 -16.11 -2.85
N HIS A 381 8.65 -16.27 -2.61
CA HIS A 381 7.79 -15.25 -2.00
C HIS A 381 7.13 -15.85 -0.76
N SER A 382 7.02 -15.05 0.29
CA SER A 382 6.29 -15.43 1.50
C SER A 382 5.33 -14.33 1.92
N TRP A 383 4.22 -14.72 2.54
CA TRP A 383 3.29 -13.81 3.21
C TRP A 383 2.92 -14.38 4.57
N LYS A 384 2.98 -13.56 5.63
CA LYS A 384 2.49 -13.99 6.95
C LYS A 384 0.98 -14.16 6.93
N ALA A 385 0.26 -13.20 6.36
CA ALA A 385 -1.20 -13.25 6.28
C ALA A 385 -1.76 -12.49 5.08
N VAL A 386 -2.79 -13.07 4.46
CA VAL A 386 -3.59 -12.44 3.41
C VAL A 386 -5.06 -12.55 3.76
N TYR A 387 -5.76 -11.43 3.78
CA TYR A 387 -7.19 -11.31 4.00
C TYR A 387 -7.83 -10.66 2.78
N ALA A 388 -8.67 -11.42 2.07
CA ALA A 388 -9.40 -10.97 0.89
C ALA A 388 -10.90 -10.99 1.19
N ASP A 389 -11.43 -9.87 1.64
CA ASP A 389 -12.87 -9.71 1.87
C ASP A 389 -13.56 -9.33 0.56
N ASN A 390 -14.74 -9.89 0.29
CA ASN A 390 -15.54 -9.59 -0.90
C ASN A 390 -14.74 -9.49 -2.23
N ALA A 391 -13.67 -10.28 -2.36
CA ALA A 391 -12.78 -10.27 -3.52
C ALA A 391 -13.18 -11.37 -4.51
N ARG A 392 -12.83 -11.28 -5.80
CA ARG A 392 -13.12 -12.38 -6.74
C ARG A 392 -12.13 -13.51 -6.64
N THR A 393 -10.85 -13.21 -6.50
CA THR A 393 -9.80 -14.20 -6.28
C THR A 393 -8.93 -13.81 -5.10
N PHE A 394 -8.52 -14.81 -4.33
CA PHE A 394 -7.50 -14.71 -3.31
C PHE A 394 -6.11 -14.65 -3.96
N LEU A 395 -5.89 -15.47 -4.98
CA LEU A 395 -4.62 -15.58 -5.69
C LEU A 395 -4.85 -15.91 -7.16
N THR A 396 -4.15 -15.20 -8.05
CA THR A 396 -4.20 -15.46 -9.50
C THR A 396 -2.80 -15.60 -10.08
N PHE A 397 -2.59 -16.61 -10.93
CA PHE A 397 -1.43 -16.73 -11.82
C PHE A 397 -1.89 -16.65 -13.27
N ASP A 398 -1.34 -15.69 -14.02
CA ASP A 398 -1.57 -15.58 -15.46
C ASP A 398 -0.75 -16.62 -16.23
N ALA A 399 -1.22 -17.07 -17.40
CA ALA A 399 -0.59 -18.12 -18.22
C ALA A 399 0.92 -17.92 -18.48
N GLY A 400 1.35 -16.66 -18.60
CA GLY A 400 2.74 -16.30 -18.85
C GLY A 400 3.65 -16.27 -17.62
N ALA A 401 3.13 -16.45 -16.40
CA ALA A 401 3.95 -16.50 -15.20
C ALA A 401 4.87 -17.75 -15.25
N GLN A 402 6.19 -17.55 -15.25
CA GLN A 402 7.14 -18.62 -15.60
C GLN A 402 7.72 -19.39 -14.41
N TYR A 403 7.44 -18.97 -13.18
CA TYR A 403 7.83 -19.64 -11.94
C TYR A 403 7.29 -18.80 -10.77
N ALA A 404 6.79 -19.45 -9.71
CA ALA A 404 6.46 -18.78 -8.46
C ALA A 404 6.42 -19.82 -7.34
N ASN A 405 7.36 -19.77 -6.39
CA ASN A 405 7.21 -20.46 -5.11
C ASN A 405 6.66 -19.47 -4.08
N LEU A 406 5.43 -19.71 -3.64
CA LEU A 406 4.72 -18.85 -2.71
C LEU A 406 4.38 -19.63 -1.45
N HIS A 407 4.77 -19.08 -0.30
CA HIS A 407 4.30 -19.50 1.01
C HIS A 407 3.35 -18.46 1.60
N ILE A 408 2.23 -18.90 2.16
CA ILE A 408 1.30 -18.06 2.92
C ILE A 408 1.08 -18.73 4.28
N GLY A 409 1.36 -18.02 5.37
CA GLY A 409 1.04 -18.52 6.71
C GLY A 409 -0.47 -18.65 6.88
N TRP A 410 -1.17 -17.53 6.90
CA TRP A 410 -2.62 -17.50 7.11
C TRP A 410 -3.37 -16.84 5.96
N GLY A 411 -4.36 -17.52 5.40
CA GLY A 411 -5.24 -16.99 4.37
C GLY A 411 -6.68 -16.92 4.85
N THR A 412 -7.36 -15.80 4.57
CA THR A 412 -8.82 -15.71 4.66
C THR A 412 -9.39 -15.11 3.39
N MET A 413 -10.46 -15.71 2.88
CA MET A 413 -11.22 -15.18 1.76
C MET A 413 -12.72 -15.27 2.02
N TYR A 414 -13.44 -14.20 1.65
CA TYR A 414 -14.88 -14.20 1.44
C TYR A 414 -15.20 -13.69 0.03
N GLN A 415 -16.11 -14.36 -0.69
CA GLN A 415 -16.62 -13.90 -1.99
C GLN A 415 -18.09 -13.40 -1.84
N ASP A 416 -18.42 -12.25 -2.44
CA ASP A 416 -19.68 -11.50 -2.18
C ASP A 416 -20.47 -11.14 -3.47
N PRO A 417 -21.64 -10.45 -3.44
CA PRO A 417 -22.60 -10.41 -4.54
C PRO A 417 -22.14 -9.58 -5.74
N TYR A 418 -21.12 -8.72 -5.59
CA TYR A 418 -20.56 -7.92 -6.70
C TYR A 418 -19.78 -8.75 -7.72
N SER A 419 -19.51 -10.01 -7.41
CA SER A 419 -18.91 -10.95 -8.36
C SER A 419 -20.01 -11.65 -9.16
N THR A 420 -19.99 -11.51 -10.49
CA THR A 420 -20.93 -12.20 -11.39
C THR A 420 -20.20 -13.36 -12.06
N GLY A 421 -20.78 -14.55 -12.02
CA GLY A 421 -20.16 -15.77 -12.57
C GLY A 421 -19.49 -16.64 -11.50
N ALA A 422 -18.87 -17.72 -11.96
CA ALA A 422 -18.13 -18.66 -11.12
C ALA A 422 -16.65 -18.26 -11.11
N HIS A 423 -16.19 -17.74 -9.97
CA HIS A 423 -14.78 -17.41 -9.73
C HIS A 423 -14.21 -18.35 -8.68
N TYR A 424 -12.95 -18.74 -8.84
CA TYR A 424 -12.28 -19.58 -7.86
C TYR A 424 -11.47 -18.74 -6.88
N GLY A 425 -11.29 -19.24 -5.65
CA GLY A 425 -10.43 -18.58 -4.68
C GLY A 425 -8.99 -18.46 -5.19
N ILE A 426 -8.42 -19.56 -5.68
CA ILE A 426 -7.12 -19.59 -6.34
C ILE A 426 -7.32 -19.94 -7.81
N GLU A 427 -6.79 -19.12 -8.71
CA GLU A 427 -6.87 -19.33 -10.15
C GLU A 427 -5.46 -19.39 -10.75
N ASN A 428 -5.02 -20.58 -11.15
CA ASN A 428 -3.88 -20.73 -12.05
C ASN A 428 -4.40 -20.91 -13.48
N ASN A 429 -4.21 -19.88 -14.30
CA ASN A 429 -4.68 -19.78 -15.67
C ASN A 429 -3.65 -20.31 -16.68
N GLY A 430 -3.02 -21.45 -16.39
CA GLY A 430 -2.08 -22.13 -17.29
C GLY A 430 -0.60 -21.87 -17.00
N ALA A 431 -0.28 -21.18 -15.89
CA ALA A 431 1.09 -20.91 -15.46
C ALA A 431 1.82 -22.20 -15.05
N PRO A 432 2.85 -22.65 -15.79
CA PRO A 432 3.53 -23.90 -15.50
C PRO A 432 4.42 -23.78 -14.25
N ASN A 433 4.60 -24.90 -13.55
CA ASN A 433 5.58 -25.06 -12.46
C ASN A 433 5.47 -24.03 -11.32
N VAL A 434 4.27 -23.50 -11.05
CA VAL A 434 4.04 -22.68 -9.84
C VAL A 434 3.81 -23.60 -8.64
N SER A 435 4.38 -23.24 -7.49
CA SER A 435 4.21 -23.95 -6.23
C SER A 435 3.66 -23.00 -5.18
N VAL A 436 2.52 -23.34 -4.59
CA VAL A 436 1.86 -22.56 -3.55
C VAL A 436 1.70 -23.45 -2.32
N ALA A 437 2.14 -22.95 -1.17
CA ALA A 437 1.92 -23.57 0.12
C ALA A 437 1.17 -22.58 1.03
N ILE A 438 0.07 -23.02 1.65
CA ILE A 438 -0.71 -22.22 2.60
C ILE A 438 -0.84 -23.01 3.91
N ASP A 439 -0.41 -22.46 5.06
CA ASP A 439 -0.46 -23.22 6.33
C ASP A 439 -1.90 -23.39 6.81
N ASP A 440 -2.65 -22.30 6.87
CA ASP A 440 -4.05 -22.28 7.30
C ASP A 440 -4.84 -21.38 6.33
N TRP A 441 -5.86 -21.93 5.68
CA TRP A 441 -6.69 -21.21 4.74
C TRP A 441 -8.18 -21.35 5.04
N LYS A 442 -8.85 -20.23 5.27
CA LYS A 442 -10.31 -20.13 5.32
C LYS A 442 -10.85 -19.52 4.03
N ALA A 443 -11.73 -20.23 3.34
CA ALA A 443 -12.31 -19.74 2.08
C ALA A 443 -13.83 -19.93 2.04
N ASN A 444 -14.56 -18.83 2.15
CA ASN A 444 -16.02 -18.83 2.32
C ASN A 444 -16.76 -18.10 1.21
N ASN A 445 -18.03 -18.47 1.05
CA ASN A 445 -18.98 -17.86 0.14
C ASN A 445 -18.54 -17.87 -1.34
N LEU A 446 -17.73 -18.86 -1.73
CA LEU A 446 -17.17 -18.98 -3.06
C LEU A 446 -18.26 -19.22 -4.11
N ARG A 447 -18.24 -18.43 -5.18
CA ARG A 447 -19.17 -18.54 -6.31
C ARG A 447 -18.82 -19.70 -7.21
N GLY A 448 -17.53 -19.89 -7.50
CA GLY A 448 -16.97 -21.09 -8.12
C GLY A 448 -16.47 -22.07 -7.05
N GLY A 449 -15.24 -22.56 -7.20
CA GLY A 449 -14.59 -23.43 -6.20
C GLY A 449 -13.50 -22.73 -5.38
N ALA A 450 -12.84 -23.49 -4.51
CA ALA A 450 -11.64 -23.08 -3.80
C ALA A 450 -10.46 -22.84 -4.75
N ALA A 451 -10.08 -23.83 -5.57
CA ALA A 451 -8.94 -23.66 -6.48
C ALA A 451 -9.17 -24.25 -7.87
N TYR A 452 -8.66 -23.55 -8.88
CA TYR A 452 -8.63 -23.96 -10.27
C TYR A 452 -7.20 -23.97 -10.79
N MET A 453 -6.57 -25.14 -10.83
CA MET A 453 -5.15 -25.32 -11.16
C MET A 453 -4.99 -25.95 -12.54
N THR A 454 -4.62 -25.15 -13.54
CA THR A 454 -4.50 -25.64 -14.94
C THR A 454 -3.09 -25.65 -15.53
N GLY A 455 -2.14 -25.00 -14.87
CA GLY A 455 -0.75 -24.98 -15.30
C GLY A 455 -0.04 -26.33 -15.12
N ALA A 456 0.71 -26.75 -16.14
CA ALA A 456 1.45 -28.01 -16.11
C ALA A 456 2.46 -28.03 -14.95
N GLY A 457 2.46 -29.11 -14.17
CA GLY A 457 3.37 -29.26 -13.02
C GLY A 457 3.10 -28.30 -11.85
N ALA A 458 1.98 -27.57 -11.85
CA ALA A 458 1.63 -26.70 -10.74
C ALA A 458 1.29 -27.49 -9.48
N LEU A 459 1.67 -26.97 -8.31
CA LEU A 459 1.41 -27.57 -7.02
C LEU A 459 0.73 -26.56 -6.09
N LEU A 460 -0.39 -26.95 -5.51
CA LEU A 460 -1.02 -26.26 -4.38
C LEU A 460 -1.00 -27.20 -3.18
N SER A 461 -0.45 -26.77 -2.05
CA SER A 461 -0.47 -27.48 -0.79
C SER A 461 -1.12 -26.60 0.27
N ILE A 462 -2.12 -27.14 0.96
CA ILE A 462 -2.84 -26.45 2.03
C ILE A 462 -2.68 -27.31 3.29
N GLY A 463 -2.18 -26.72 4.38
CA GLY A 463 -2.06 -27.40 5.67
C GLY A 463 -3.44 -27.67 6.25
N THR A 464 -4.07 -26.63 6.79
CA THR A 464 -5.45 -26.66 7.30
C THR A 464 -6.35 -25.89 6.35
N PHE A 465 -7.43 -26.52 5.89
CA PHE A 465 -8.46 -25.85 5.10
C PHE A 465 -9.74 -25.75 5.92
N HIS A 466 -10.16 -24.52 6.24
CA HIS A 466 -11.43 -24.26 6.90
C HIS A 466 -12.52 -24.13 5.87
N GLU A 467 -13.60 -24.87 6.10
CA GLU A 467 -14.76 -24.97 5.25
C GLU A 467 -15.36 -23.60 4.94
N GLY A 468 -15.77 -23.45 3.67
CA GLY A 468 -16.79 -22.49 3.29
C GLY A 468 -17.67 -22.97 2.15
N GLN A 469 -18.83 -22.31 2.03
CA GLN A 469 -19.77 -22.52 0.94
C GLN A 469 -19.08 -22.28 -0.40
N PHE A 470 -19.21 -23.21 -1.35
CA PHE A 470 -18.73 -23.08 -2.72
C PHE A 470 -19.87 -23.30 -3.72
N ASN A 471 -19.60 -23.10 -5.01
CA ASN A 471 -20.55 -23.20 -6.12
C ASN A 471 -21.81 -22.34 -5.91
N ARG A 472 -21.67 -21.18 -5.23
CA ARG A 472 -22.82 -20.27 -5.02
C ARG A 472 -23.38 -19.68 -6.31
N ALA A 473 -22.62 -19.74 -7.41
CA ALA A 473 -23.14 -19.40 -8.74
C ALA A 473 -24.08 -20.46 -9.33
N GLY A 474 -24.18 -21.66 -8.74
CA GLY A 474 -25.06 -22.73 -9.20
C GLY A 474 -24.63 -23.37 -10.53
N THR A 475 -23.38 -23.20 -10.95
CA THR A 475 -22.87 -23.67 -12.24
C THR A 475 -22.40 -25.12 -12.22
N GLY A 476 -22.45 -25.77 -11.05
CA GLY A 476 -21.87 -27.11 -10.85
C GLY A 476 -20.35 -27.10 -10.73
N ALA A 477 -19.76 -25.95 -10.34
CA ALA A 477 -18.32 -25.84 -10.17
C ALA A 477 -17.82 -26.75 -9.02
N PRO A 478 -16.80 -27.58 -9.24
CA PRO A 478 -16.18 -28.36 -8.18
C PRO A 478 -15.39 -27.45 -7.22
N ALA A 479 -15.17 -27.91 -5.98
CA ALA A 479 -14.37 -27.17 -5.01
C ALA A 479 -12.90 -27.06 -5.44
N PHE A 480 -12.33 -28.10 -6.04
CA PHE A 480 -10.96 -28.11 -6.52
C PHE A 480 -10.92 -28.66 -7.95
N VAL A 481 -10.10 -28.04 -8.80
CA VAL A 481 -9.75 -28.54 -10.12
C VAL A 481 -8.23 -28.58 -10.22
N ALA A 482 -7.71 -29.71 -10.67
CA ALA A 482 -6.31 -29.87 -11.04
C ALA A 482 -6.26 -30.59 -12.39
N VAL A 483 -5.64 -29.99 -13.41
CA VAL A 483 -5.52 -30.59 -14.75
C VAL A 483 -4.09 -30.47 -15.26
N ASN A 484 -3.77 -31.11 -16.38
CA ASN A 484 -2.44 -31.05 -17.01
C ASN A 484 -1.28 -31.48 -16.07
N GLY A 485 -1.55 -32.42 -15.16
CA GLY A 485 -0.57 -32.87 -14.16
C GLY A 485 -0.37 -31.93 -12.98
N ALA A 486 -1.18 -30.87 -12.85
CA ALA A 486 -1.25 -30.09 -11.62
C ALA A 486 -1.70 -30.95 -10.43
N GLN A 487 -1.32 -30.52 -9.22
CA GLN A 487 -1.63 -31.22 -7.98
C GLN A 487 -2.19 -30.26 -6.94
N VAL A 488 -3.16 -30.73 -6.17
CA VAL A 488 -3.64 -30.06 -4.97
C VAL A 488 -3.53 -31.05 -3.80
N ARG A 489 -2.99 -30.59 -2.67
CA ARG A 489 -2.78 -31.39 -1.45
C ARG A 489 -3.40 -30.66 -0.27
N ILE A 490 -4.17 -31.37 0.56
CA ILE A 490 -4.79 -30.81 1.77
C ILE A 490 -4.42 -31.69 2.96
N GLY A 491 -4.10 -31.09 4.10
CA GLY A 491 -3.95 -31.82 5.37
C GLY A 491 -2.53 -32.17 5.79
N GLN A 492 -1.48 -31.85 5.02
CA GLN A 492 -0.11 -31.91 5.54
C GLN A 492 0.93 -31.14 4.71
N TYR A 493 1.77 -30.38 5.43
CA TYR A 493 3.14 -30.07 5.05
C TYR A 493 3.94 -31.37 4.95
N LEU A 494 4.65 -31.60 3.83
CA LEU A 494 5.49 -32.77 3.60
C LEU A 494 6.51 -33.01 4.73
N ARG A 495 6.20 -33.94 5.63
CA ARG A 495 7.16 -34.93 6.17
C ARG A 495 6.42 -36.25 6.41
N ALA A 496 6.52 -37.14 5.43
CA ALA A 496 6.26 -38.59 5.47
C ALA A 496 5.00 -39.11 6.21
N ASN A 497 4.17 -39.81 5.42
CA ASN A 497 3.14 -40.79 5.78
C ASN A 497 1.67 -40.30 5.77
N ALA A 498 0.90 -40.89 4.83
CA ALA A 498 -0.55 -40.79 4.59
C ALA A 498 -1.09 -39.44 4.04
N ALA A 499 -0.77 -39.12 2.78
CA ALA A 499 -1.32 -37.96 2.07
C ALA A 499 -2.71 -38.24 1.42
N GLN A 500 -3.60 -37.23 1.43
CA GLN A 500 -4.74 -37.10 0.50
C GLN A 500 -4.32 -36.16 -0.65
N THR A 501 -3.86 -36.74 -1.78
CA THR A 501 -3.37 -36.00 -2.95
C THR A 501 -4.40 -36.02 -4.07
N ILE A 502 -4.81 -34.86 -4.58
CA ILE A 502 -5.68 -34.73 -5.77
C ILE A 502 -4.83 -34.75 -7.04
N TYR A 503 -5.19 -35.61 -8.01
CA TYR A 503 -4.63 -35.66 -9.36
C TYR A 503 -5.74 -35.54 -10.40
N GLY A 504 -5.56 -34.70 -11.43
CA GLY A 504 -6.41 -34.70 -12.62
C GLY A 504 -7.87 -34.28 -12.38
N ALA A 505 -8.65 -34.18 -13.46
CA ALA A 505 -10.01 -33.64 -13.46
C ALA A 505 -10.95 -34.49 -12.57
N GLY A 506 -11.11 -34.11 -11.30
CA GLY A 506 -11.95 -34.82 -10.35
C GLY A 506 -11.86 -34.27 -8.92
N ALA A 507 -13.01 -34.29 -8.24
CA ALA A 507 -13.24 -33.73 -6.91
C ALA A 507 -12.39 -34.35 -5.78
N LEU A 508 -12.21 -33.61 -4.67
CA LEU A 508 -12.02 -34.25 -3.36
C LEU A 508 -13.36 -34.79 -2.86
N ALA A 509 -13.43 -36.10 -2.71
CA ALA A 509 -14.05 -36.70 -1.54
C ALA A 509 -12.93 -36.98 -0.54
N GLY A 510 -13.07 -36.48 0.69
CA GLY A 510 -12.14 -36.74 1.79
C GLY A 510 -11.31 -35.54 2.18
N VAL A 511 -11.91 -34.62 2.94
CA VAL A 511 -11.21 -33.92 4.03
C VAL A 511 -11.59 -34.68 5.30
N THR A 512 -10.64 -35.33 5.96
CA THR A 512 -10.85 -35.75 7.36
C THR A 512 -10.95 -34.48 8.21
N GLY A 513 -12.16 -34.16 8.66
CA GLY A 513 -12.53 -32.90 9.32
C GLY A 513 -13.75 -32.18 8.73
N TRP A 514 -14.39 -32.73 7.69
CA TRP A 514 -15.58 -32.15 7.06
C TRP A 514 -16.86 -32.39 7.89
N SER A 515 -17.53 -31.33 8.35
CA SER A 515 -18.85 -31.38 9.00
C SER A 515 -19.78 -30.31 8.44
N ALA A 516 -20.63 -30.66 7.47
CA ALA A 516 -21.66 -29.75 6.95
C ALA A 516 -23.01 -30.02 7.65
N PRO A 517 -23.64 -29.05 8.36
CA PRO A 517 -24.94 -29.24 8.96
C PRO A 517 -26.10 -29.22 7.95
N ASN A 518 -25.95 -28.58 6.78
CA ASN A 518 -27.05 -28.34 5.83
C ASN A 518 -26.56 -28.02 4.39
N GLY A 519 -25.81 -28.90 3.74
CA GLY A 519 -25.37 -28.69 2.35
C GLY A 519 -24.89 -29.97 1.68
N GLY A 520 -25.43 -30.29 0.51
CA GLY A 520 -25.21 -31.56 -0.20
C GLY A 520 -23.76 -31.85 -0.59
N ALA A 521 -23.48 -33.14 -0.80
CA ALA A 521 -22.17 -33.66 -1.17
C ALA A 521 -21.65 -33.10 -2.53
N PRO A 522 -20.33 -33.06 -2.75
CA PRO A 522 -19.74 -32.66 -4.02
C PRO A 522 -20.28 -33.52 -5.18
N ARG A 523 -20.77 -32.90 -6.26
CA ARG A 523 -21.16 -33.60 -7.49
C ARG A 523 -20.10 -33.40 -8.57
N ALA A 524 -19.66 -34.50 -9.19
CA ALA A 524 -18.71 -34.51 -10.29
C ALA A 524 -19.38 -34.23 -11.63
N GLY A 525 -18.71 -33.43 -12.47
CA GLY A 525 -18.98 -33.32 -13.90
C GLY A 525 -17.76 -33.79 -14.68
N GLY A 526 -17.93 -34.86 -15.48
CA GLY A 526 -17.17 -35.10 -16.72
C GLY A 526 -15.73 -35.64 -16.65
N THR A 527 -15.62 -36.95 -16.93
CA THR A 527 -14.51 -37.70 -17.56
C THR A 527 -13.06 -37.43 -17.13
N GLY A 528 -12.60 -38.31 -16.22
CA GLY A 528 -11.28 -38.96 -16.32
C GLY A 528 -10.17 -38.42 -15.42
N VAL A 529 -10.15 -38.85 -14.14
CA VAL A 529 -9.03 -39.42 -13.37
C VAL A 529 -9.59 -39.87 -12.01
N PHE A 530 -9.02 -40.92 -11.42
CA PHE A 530 -9.63 -41.70 -10.35
C PHE A 530 -8.94 -41.52 -8.98
N ALA A 531 -9.71 -41.55 -7.90
CA ALA A 531 -9.23 -41.40 -6.53
C ALA A 531 -8.64 -42.72 -5.98
N THR A 532 -7.64 -42.67 -5.10
CA THR A 532 -7.10 -43.88 -4.42
C THR A 532 -8.07 -44.47 -3.39
N PHE A 533 -9.10 -43.71 -3.00
CA PHE A 533 -10.23 -44.12 -2.17
C PHE A 533 -11.45 -43.24 -2.44
N ASP A 534 -12.65 -43.74 -2.14
CA ASP A 534 -13.95 -43.07 -2.29
C ASP A 534 -14.79 -43.30 -1.02
N VAL A 535 -15.47 -42.27 -0.53
CA VAL A 535 -16.32 -42.32 0.67
C VAL A 535 -17.58 -41.54 0.38
N GLY A 536 -18.74 -42.11 0.68
CA GLY A 536 -20.01 -41.44 0.41
C GLY A 536 -21.16 -41.92 1.29
N PHE A 537 -22.19 -41.07 1.38
CA PHE A 537 -23.51 -41.42 1.88
C PHE A 537 -24.44 -41.59 0.67
N LEU A 538 -25.23 -42.65 0.67
CA LEU A 538 -26.11 -42.98 -0.44
C LEU A 538 -27.51 -43.29 0.04
N SER A 539 -28.51 -42.89 -0.74
CA SER A 539 -29.87 -43.38 -0.64
C SER A 539 -30.33 -43.89 -2.00
N SER A 540 -30.94 -45.07 -2.03
CA SER A 540 -31.41 -45.73 -3.25
C SER A 540 -32.60 -46.65 -2.96
N THR A 541 -33.26 -47.14 -4.00
CA THR A 541 -34.30 -48.15 -3.90
C THR A 541 -33.72 -49.51 -4.29
N THR A 542 -33.90 -50.51 -3.42
CA THR A 542 -33.48 -51.87 -3.69
C THR A 542 -34.34 -52.56 -4.74
N SER A 543 -33.78 -53.51 -5.47
CA SER A 543 -34.47 -54.35 -6.44
C SER A 543 -35.37 -55.41 -5.77
N ALA A 544 -36.01 -56.24 -6.61
CA ALA A 544 -36.73 -57.45 -6.20
C ALA A 544 -35.88 -58.46 -5.39
N THR A 545 -34.55 -58.34 -5.40
CA THR A 545 -33.60 -59.19 -4.69
C THR A 545 -32.90 -58.48 -3.53
N GLY A 546 -33.37 -57.29 -3.15
CA GLY A 546 -32.78 -56.47 -2.09
C GLY A 546 -31.43 -55.83 -2.44
N GLN A 547 -31.15 -55.67 -3.74
CA GLN A 547 -29.87 -55.18 -4.23
C GLN A 547 -29.99 -53.80 -4.87
N PHE A 548 -28.94 -53.00 -4.79
CA PHE A 548 -28.79 -51.81 -5.62
C PHE A 548 -27.31 -51.61 -5.95
N ALA A 549 -27.06 -50.84 -7.00
CA ALA A 549 -25.72 -50.52 -7.47
C ALA A 549 -25.53 -49.01 -7.51
N PHE A 550 -24.30 -48.56 -7.28
CA PHE A 550 -23.96 -47.15 -7.35
C PHE A 550 -22.54 -46.93 -7.87
N PRO A 551 -22.33 -45.83 -8.59
CA PRO A 551 -21.01 -45.49 -9.09
C PRO A 551 -20.08 -45.11 -7.94
N HIS A 552 -18.80 -45.48 -8.05
CA HIS A 552 -17.73 -45.02 -7.16
C HIS A 552 -16.58 -44.42 -7.98
N ASN A 553 -15.75 -43.62 -7.31
CA ASN A 553 -14.71 -42.82 -7.98
C ASN A 553 -13.29 -43.41 -7.87
N VAL A 554 -13.15 -44.66 -7.39
CA VAL A 554 -11.85 -45.34 -7.21
C VAL A 554 -11.15 -45.68 -8.54
N GLY A 555 -11.93 -45.90 -9.61
CA GLY A 555 -11.40 -46.08 -10.97
C GLY A 555 -10.71 -47.37 -11.35
N GLN A 556 -10.67 -48.26 -10.40
CA GLN A 556 -10.25 -49.63 -10.50
C GLN A 556 -11.05 -50.38 -9.45
N THR A 557 -11.13 -51.71 -9.58
CA THR A 557 -11.88 -52.53 -8.64
C THR A 557 -11.31 -52.36 -7.23
N PRO A 558 -12.07 -51.80 -6.27
CA PRO A 558 -11.58 -51.58 -4.91
C PRO A 558 -11.28 -52.92 -4.22
N ASN A 559 -10.19 -53.01 -3.45
CA ASN A 559 -9.84 -54.20 -2.68
C ASN A 559 -10.09 -54.06 -1.17
N ASP A 560 -10.49 -52.87 -0.72
CA ASP A 560 -10.94 -52.56 0.64
C ASP A 560 -12.25 -51.80 0.55
N VAL A 561 -13.37 -52.48 0.87
CA VAL A 561 -14.70 -51.88 0.89
C VAL A 561 -15.33 -52.10 2.26
N GLN A 562 -15.69 -51.00 2.91
CA GLN A 562 -16.39 -50.97 4.18
C GLN A 562 -17.76 -50.35 3.96
N LEU A 563 -18.80 -51.04 4.45
CA LEU A 563 -20.17 -50.56 4.45
C LEU A 563 -20.57 -50.32 5.89
N SER A 564 -21.11 -49.14 6.19
CA SER A 564 -21.68 -48.81 7.49
C SER A 564 -23.20 -48.96 7.39
N PRO A 565 -23.78 -49.93 8.11
CA PRO A 565 -25.22 -50.13 8.15
C PRO A 565 -25.98 -48.90 8.65
N SER A 566 -27.24 -48.77 8.25
CA SER A 566 -28.14 -47.72 8.75
C SER A 566 -29.47 -48.32 9.19
N PRO A 567 -30.37 -47.58 9.87
CA PRO A 567 -31.68 -48.09 10.24
C PRO A 567 -32.51 -48.61 9.06
N SER A 568 -32.33 -48.05 7.86
CA SER A 568 -33.02 -48.48 6.64
C SER A 568 -32.25 -49.55 5.85
N CYS A 569 -31.03 -49.90 6.26
CA CYS A 569 -30.27 -51.05 5.76
C CYS A 569 -29.42 -51.64 6.92
N PRO A 570 -30.05 -52.40 7.85
CA PRO A 570 -29.38 -52.88 9.05
C PRO A 570 -28.26 -53.90 8.80
N ASP A 571 -28.34 -54.68 7.72
CA ASP A 571 -27.27 -55.56 7.24
C ASP A 571 -26.94 -55.20 5.79
N ALA A 572 -25.85 -54.44 5.61
CA ALA A 572 -25.34 -54.02 4.31
C ALA A 572 -24.15 -54.89 3.91
N ARG A 573 -24.24 -55.61 2.79
CA ARG A 573 -23.16 -56.47 2.30
C ARG A 573 -22.78 -56.17 0.88
N LEU A 574 -21.48 -56.14 0.63
CA LEU A 574 -20.95 -56.05 -0.72
C LEU A 574 -21.31 -57.33 -1.48
N TYR A 575 -21.99 -57.16 -2.60
CA TYR A 575 -22.35 -58.25 -3.50
C TYR A 575 -21.43 -58.30 -4.73
N TYR A 576 -21.00 -57.14 -5.24
CA TYR A 576 -19.92 -57.06 -6.23
C TYR A 576 -19.21 -55.71 -6.20
N ALA A 577 -18.02 -55.67 -6.79
CA ALA A 577 -17.26 -54.46 -7.06
C ALA A 577 -16.59 -54.58 -8.43
N ASP A 578 -16.70 -53.54 -9.25
CA ASP A 578 -15.95 -53.41 -10.50
C ASP A 578 -15.17 -52.09 -10.51
N ALA A 579 -14.59 -51.71 -11.66
CA ALA A 579 -13.78 -50.49 -11.75
C ALA A 579 -14.57 -49.18 -11.57
N THR A 580 -15.90 -49.25 -11.64
CA THR A 580 -16.80 -48.10 -11.72
C THR A 580 -17.99 -48.18 -10.77
N THR A 581 -18.39 -49.38 -10.34
CA THR A 581 -19.63 -49.63 -9.61
C THR A 581 -19.44 -50.57 -8.42
N LEU A 582 -20.10 -50.25 -7.31
CA LEU A 582 -20.28 -51.15 -6.17
C LEU A 582 -21.73 -51.63 -6.15
N GLY A 583 -21.92 -52.93 -6.01
CA GLY A 583 -23.22 -53.55 -5.77
C GLY A 583 -23.38 -53.93 -4.32
N VAL A 584 -24.44 -53.44 -3.66
CA VAL A 584 -24.74 -53.74 -2.26
C VAL A 584 -26.07 -54.46 -2.15
N ARG A 585 -26.12 -55.45 -1.26
CA ARG A 585 -27.36 -56.08 -0.79
C ARG A 585 -27.69 -55.54 0.59
N CYS A 586 -28.95 -55.17 0.78
CA CYS A 586 -29.50 -54.74 2.07
C CYS A 586 -30.52 -55.77 2.58
N SER A 587 -30.35 -56.17 3.83
CA SER A 587 -31.27 -57.04 4.55
C SER A 587 -31.71 -56.42 5.88
N ASP A 588 -32.86 -56.84 6.39
CA ASP A 588 -33.31 -56.50 7.74
C ASP A 588 -32.51 -57.25 8.82
N ALA A 589 -32.81 -56.98 10.10
CA ALA A 589 -32.13 -57.59 11.24
C ALA A 589 -32.32 -59.12 11.34
N SER A 590 -33.29 -59.70 10.61
CA SER A 590 -33.50 -61.15 10.52
C SER A 590 -32.76 -61.78 9.33
N GLY A 591 -32.12 -60.97 8.48
CA GLY A 591 -31.42 -61.40 7.28
C GLY A 591 -32.31 -61.45 6.03
N ALA A 592 -33.59 -61.11 6.13
CA ALA A 592 -34.50 -61.07 4.99
C ALA A 592 -34.17 -59.87 4.08
N ALA A 593 -34.18 -60.09 2.76
CA ALA A 593 -33.85 -59.04 1.80
C ALA A 593 -34.87 -57.89 1.86
N LEU A 594 -34.38 -56.65 1.94
CA LEU A 594 -35.23 -55.46 1.88
C LEU A 594 -35.63 -55.21 0.43
N VAL A 595 -36.79 -55.68 -0.01
CA VAL A 595 -37.23 -55.65 -1.41
C VAL A 595 -38.00 -54.37 -1.75
N ASN A 596 -37.65 -53.69 -2.86
CA ASN A 596 -38.31 -52.46 -3.32
C ASN A 596 -38.40 -51.37 -2.24
N ALA A 597 -37.43 -51.35 -1.33
CA ALA A 597 -37.40 -50.48 -0.17
C ALA A 597 -36.43 -49.32 -0.41
N THR A 598 -36.77 -48.14 0.12
CA THR A 598 -35.82 -47.02 0.15
C THR A 598 -34.84 -47.24 1.29
N VAL A 599 -33.56 -47.36 0.94
CA VAL A 599 -32.48 -47.66 1.87
C VAL A 599 -31.43 -46.55 1.83
N SER A 600 -30.64 -46.46 2.89
CA SER A 600 -29.46 -45.59 2.96
C SER A 600 -28.28 -46.28 3.62
N LEU A 601 -27.05 -45.88 3.29
CA LEU A 601 -25.84 -46.34 3.95
C LEU A 601 -24.68 -45.35 3.73
N THR A 602 -23.63 -45.51 4.53
CA THR A 602 -22.33 -44.89 4.28
C THR A 602 -21.36 -45.97 3.80
N TYR A 603 -20.53 -45.67 2.80
CA TYR A 603 -19.50 -46.58 2.31
C TYR A 603 -18.12 -45.93 2.31
N ARG A 604 -17.09 -46.75 2.38
CA ARG A 604 -15.69 -46.44 2.07
C ARG A 604 -15.17 -47.52 1.13
N ALA A 605 -14.54 -47.14 0.03
CA ALA A 605 -13.94 -48.04 -0.94
C ALA A 605 -12.56 -47.55 -1.33
N GLY A 606 -11.54 -48.41 -1.38
CA GLY A 606 -10.19 -47.98 -1.76
C GLY A 606 -9.23 -49.13 -2.03
N MET A 607 -7.96 -48.78 -2.16
CA MET A 607 -6.86 -49.73 -2.28
C MET A 607 -6.05 -49.83 -0.98
N VAL A 608 -6.03 -51.00 -0.34
CA VAL A 608 -5.07 -51.32 0.73
C VAL A 608 -3.77 -51.82 0.09
N GLY A 609 -2.67 -51.16 0.46
CA GLY A 609 -1.33 -51.54 0.03
C GLY A 609 -1.03 -52.98 0.44
N ARG A 610 -0.70 -53.83 -0.55
CA ARG A 610 0.11 -55.02 -0.28
C ARG A 610 1.35 -54.56 0.47
N SER A 611 1.61 -55.22 1.59
CA SER A 611 2.85 -55.20 2.35
C SER A 611 4.08 -54.88 1.49
N LEU A 612 4.94 -54.01 2.02
CA LEU A 612 6.35 -53.83 1.64
C LEU A 612 6.97 -55.16 1.16
N PRO A 613 7.77 -55.17 0.08
CA PRO A 613 8.58 -56.34 -0.20
C PRO A 613 9.60 -56.49 0.93
N THR A 614 9.40 -57.51 1.76
CA THR A 614 10.48 -58.11 2.53
C THR A 614 11.46 -58.76 1.54
N SER A 615 12.61 -58.14 1.30
CA SER A 615 13.94 -58.79 1.25
C SER A 615 14.98 -57.93 0.50
N ASN A 616 16.08 -57.64 1.21
CA ASN A 616 17.47 -57.61 0.74
C ASN A 616 17.76 -56.98 -0.63
N TYR A 617 18.12 -55.69 -0.65
CA TYR A 617 19.49 -55.16 -0.78
C TYR A 617 19.45 -53.63 -0.79
#